data_AF-A0A7L2RZG0-F1
#
_entry.id   AF-A0A7L2RZG0-F1
#
_cell.length_a   1.000
_cell.length_b   1.000
_cell.length_c   1.000
_cell.angle_alpha   90.00
_cell.angle_beta   90.00
_cell.angle_gamma   90.00
#
_symmetry.space_group_name_H-M   'P 1'
#
loop_
_entity.id
_entity.type
_entity.pdbx_description
1 polymer ?
#
loop_
_entity_poly.entity_id
_entity_poly.type
_entity_poly.pdbx_seq_one_letter_code
_entity_poly.pdbx_strand_id
1 'polypeptide(L)'
;MSQRRLALIFCVSVLIVLLIALILLFMFWRSQTGIVYKEPAENCKDSAVRCDGVIDCSQKSDELGCVRFVSEESLLHVYSSAENQWLPVCSSAWDESFSRKTCQQLGFQNASQTEYIPLRVSGKSLTVTDERETIQQSLNSSQCLTGKYVSLRCTTCGQRISGRIIGGKETSVNKWPWQVSVQYGPIHICGGTIIDAQWVLTAAH
;
A
#
# COMPACT_ATOMS: atom_id res chain seq x y z
N MET A 1 3.71 72.59 -8.68
CA MET A 1 4.19 71.21 -8.98
C MET A 1 3.34 70.69 -10.14
N SER A 2 3.95 70.34 -11.29
CA SER A 2 3.20 70.11 -12.56
C SER A 2 2.17 68.98 -12.42
N GLN A 3 0.93 69.24 -12.84
CA GLN A 3 -0.21 68.32 -12.84
C GLN A 3 0.11 66.95 -13.48
N ARG A 4 1.06 66.93 -14.42
CA ARG A 4 1.61 65.71 -15.05
C ARG A 4 2.44 64.85 -14.11
N ARG A 5 3.17 65.44 -13.16
CA ARG A 5 3.94 64.72 -12.15
C ARG A 5 3.03 64.07 -11.10
N LEU A 6 1.94 64.73 -10.70
CA LEU A 6 0.94 64.15 -9.82
C LEU A 6 0.23 62.95 -10.48
N ALA A 7 -0.14 63.08 -11.76
CA ALA A 7 -0.74 61.98 -12.52
C ALA A 7 0.21 60.77 -12.68
N LEU A 8 1.51 61.02 -12.93
CA LEU A 8 2.54 59.98 -13.00
C LEU A 8 2.72 59.26 -11.66
N ILE A 9 2.79 60.00 -10.55
CA ILE A 9 2.90 59.41 -9.20
C ILE A 9 1.69 58.55 -8.88
N PHE A 10 0.48 59.00 -9.23
CA PHE A 10 -0.74 58.23 -9.05
C PHE A 10 -0.72 56.92 -9.88
N CYS A 11 -0.40 56.99 -11.17
CA CYS A 11 -0.29 55.80 -12.02
C CYS A 11 0.76 54.79 -11.54
N VAL A 12 1.93 55.27 -11.10
CA VAL A 12 2.98 54.40 -10.56
C VAL A 12 2.53 53.75 -9.25
N SER A 13 1.84 54.49 -8.38
CA SER A 13 1.31 53.92 -7.14
C SER A 13 0.26 52.83 -7.39
N VAL A 14 -0.63 53.03 -8.37
CA VAL A 14 -1.63 52.02 -8.78
C VAL A 14 -0.96 50.77 -9.35
N LEU A 15 0.07 50.93 -10.20
CA LEU A 15 0.83 49.80 -10.75
C LEU A 15 1.53 48.99 -9.65
N ILE A 16 2.12 49.66 -8.65
CA ILE A 16 2.77 48.98 -7.52
C ILE A 16 1.75 48.18 -6.71
N VAL A 17 0.57 48.76 -6.42
CA VAL A 17 -0.50 48.08 -5.68
C VAL A 17 -1.00 46.84 -6.44
N LEU A 18 -1.19 46.95 -7.75
CA LEU A 18 -1.58 45.81 -8.59
C LEU A 18 -0.52 44.69 -8.59
N LEU A 19 0.76 45.07 -8.64
CA LEU A 19 1.87 44.12 -8.64
C LEU A 19 1.98 43.39 -7.28
N ILE A 20 1.80 44.12 -6.17
CA ILE A 20 1.74 43.53 -4.83
C ILE A 20 0.53 42.58 -4.70
N ALA A 21 -0.65 42.98 -5.20
CA ALA A 21 -1.85 42.14 -5.16
C ALA A 21 -1.66 40.83 -5.96
N LEU A 22 -1.02 40.90 -7.13
CA LEU A 22 -0.68 39.72 -7.93
C LEU A 22 0.32 38.80 -7.23
N ILE A 23 1.34 39.37 -6.56
CA ILE A 23 2.31 38.60 -5.77
C ILE A 23 1.62 37.90 -4.59
N LEU A 24 0.73 38.58 -3.88
CA LEU A 24 -0.02 38.00 -2.76
C LEU A 24 -0.97 36.89 -3.23
N LEU A 25 -1.66 37.07 -4.36
CA LEU A 25 -2.47 36.03 -5.00
C LEU A 25 -1.63 34.81 -5.40
N PHE A 26 -0.46 35.04 -5.99
CA PHE A 26 0.48 33.97 -6.35
C PHE A 26 1.00 33.21 -5.12
N MET A 27 1.37 33.92 -4.05
CA MET A 27 1.81 33.29 -2.80
C MET A 27 0.68 32.51 -2.12
N PHE A 28 -0.55 33.02 -2.13
CA PHE A 28 -1.72 32.31 -1.60
C PHE A 28 -2.01 31.03 -2.38
N TRP A 29 -1.96 31.08 -3.72
CA TRP A 29 -2.12 29.88 -4.57
C TRP A 29 -1.00 28.86 -4.34
N ARG A 30 0.25 29.30 -4.24
CA ARG A 30 1.41 28.42 -3.98
C ARG A 30 1.36 27.78 -2.58
N SER A 31 0.75 28.43 -1.60
CA SER A 31 0.66 27.90 -0.24
C SER A 31 -0.26 26.68 -0.11
N GLN A 32 -1.19 26.45 -1.04
CA GLN A 32 -2.09 25.30 -1.00
C GLN A 32 -1.54 24.02 -1.67
N THR A 33 -0.36 24.07 -2.31
CA THR A 33 0.20 22.90 -3.03
C THR A 33 1.07 22.00 -2.18
N GLY A 34 1.13 22.19 -0.85
CA GLY A 34 1.91 21.34 0.05
C GLY A 34 1.03 20.30 0.73
N ILE A 35 0.78 19.15 0.07
CA ILE A 35 0.24 17.98 0.77
C ILE A 35 1.38 17.42 1.65
N VAL A 36 1.50 17.94 2.87
CA VAL A 36 2.33 17.31 3.91
C VAL A 36 1.44 16.28 4.61
N TYR A 37 1.34 15.09 4.02
CA TYR A 37 0.78 13.94 4.72
C TYR A 37 1.80 13.53 5.78
N LYS A 38 1.61 14.00 7.02
CA LYS A 38 2.42 13.56 8.15
C LYS A 38 1.69 12.40 8.79
N GLU A 39 2.27 11.21 8.69
CA GLU A 39 1.78 10.05 9.43
C GLU A 39 1.73 10.38 10.93
N PRO A 40 0.73 9.86 11.66
CA PRO A 40 0.66 10.03 13.11
C PRO A 40 1.94 9.55 13.78
N ALA A 41 2.38 10.24 14.84
CA ALA A 41 3.53 9.79 15.62
C ALA A 41 3.22 8.42 16.23
N GLU A 42 4.12 7.47 16.03
CA GLU A 42 3.99 6.12 16.53
C GLU A 42 4.68 5.94 17.89
N ASN A 43 4.04 5.19 18.78
CA ASN A 43 4.58 4.84 20.08
C ASN A 43 4.44 3.33 20.31
N CYS A 44 5.56 2.67 20.58
CA CYS A 44 5.64 1.24 20.86
C CYS A 44 6.12 1.00 22.29
N LYS A 45 5.75 -0.13 22.89
CA LYS A 45 6.35 -0.57 24.16
C LYS A 45 7.83 -0.90 23.98
N ASP A 46 8.62 -0.78 25.04
CA ASP A 46 10.06 -1.13 25.02
C ASP A 46 10.33 -2.60 24.67
N SER A 47 9.36 -3.48 24.92
CA SER A 47 9.41 -4.91 24.63
C SER A 47 8.71 -5.30 23.32
N ALA A 48 8.46 -4.35 22.42
CA ALA A 48 7.73 -4.62 21.18
C ALA A 48 8.49 -5.62 20.29
N VAL A 49 7.80 -6.67 19.85
CA VAL A 49 8.35 -7.70 18.96
C VAL A 49 7.65 -7.62 17.62
N ARG A 50 8.42 -7.68 16.54
CA ARG A 50 7.86 -7.64 15.19
C ARG A 50 7.26 -8.99 14.82
N CYS A 51 5.99 -9.01 14.41
CA CYS A 51 5.31 -10.18 13.85
C CYS A 51 5.21 -11.37 14.80
N ASP A 52 4.90 -11.13 16.07
CA ASP A 52 4.57 -12.18 17.04
C ASP A 52 3.04 -12.33 17.24
N GLY A 53 2.24 -11.51 16.56
CA GLY A 53 0.79 -11.46 16.60
C GLY A 53 0.23 -10.74 17.84
N VAL A 54 1.07 -10.05 18.61
CA VAL A 54 0.67 -9.22 19.74
C VAL A 54 0.85 -7.76 19.37
N ILE A 55 -0.19 -6.95 19.53
CA ILE A 55 -0.13 -5.53 19.19
C ILE A 55 0.54 -4.76 20.34
N ASP A 56 1.77 -4.32 20.12
CA ASP A 56 2.58 -3.52 21.03
C ASP A 56 2.72 -2.06 20.61
N CYS A 57 2.52 -1.74 19.32
CA CYS A 57 2.59 -0.37 18.80
C CYS A 57 1.20 0.27 18.66
N SER A 58 1.11 1.58 18.88
CA SER A 58 -0.14 2.34 18.80
C SER A 58 -0.80 2.29 17.42
N GLN A 59 0.01 2.21 16.35
CA GLN A 59 -0.46 2.11 14.97
C GLN A 59 -0.40 0.67 14.42
N LYS A 60 -0.16 -0.33 15.29
CA LYS A 60 0.00 -1.74 14.93
C LYS A 60 1.16 -2.04 13.98
N SER A 61 2.15 -1.15 13.83
CA SER A 61 3.22 -1.32 12.83
C SER A 61 4.07 -2.58 13.03
N ASP A 62 4.19 -3.04 14.27
CA ASP A 62 4.83 -4.28 14.67
C ASP A 62 4.19 -5.51 14.02
N GLU A 63 2.89 -5.45 13.78
CA GLU A 63 2.09 -6.54 13.18
C GLU A 63 1.70 -6.29 11.72
N LEU A 64 2.17 -5.20 11.12
CA LEU A 64 1.96 -4.90 9.71
C LEU A 64 3.09 -5.46 8.84
N GLY A 65 2.73 -5.95 7.66
CA GLY A 65 3.71 -6.43 6.68
C GLY A 65 4.49 -7.67 7.15
N CYS A 66 3.84 -8.55 7.91
CA CYS A 66 4.41 -9.82 8.39
C CYS A 66 4.32 -10.96 7.38
N VAL A 67 3.52 -10.78 6.33
CA VAL A 67 3.30 -11.74 5.27
C VAL A 67 3.71 -11.11 3.94
N ARG A 68 4.39 -11.89 3.10
CA ARG A 68 4.74 -11.47 1.75
C ARG A 68 4.65 -12.65 0.78
N PHE A 69 4.52 -12.33 -0.50
CA PHE A 69 4.59 -13.27 -1.60
C PHE A 69 5.90 -13.08 -2.35
N VAL A 70 6.62 -14.16 -2.60
CA VAL A 70 7.91 -14.13 -3.31
C VAL A 70 7.78 -14.88 -4.63
N SER A 71 8.46 -14.38 -5.66
CA SER A 71 8.52 -14.94 -7.02
C SER A 71 7.20 -14.85 -7.81
N GLU A 72 7.28 -15.20 -9.11
CA GLU A 72 6.11 -15.36 -10.01
C GLU A 72 5.11 -16.41 -9.51
N GLU A 73 5.60 -17.36 -8.72
CA GLU A 73 4.80 -18.45 -8.17
C GLU A 73 4.03 -18.02 -6.92
N SER A 74 4.17 -16.78 -6.44
CA SER A 74 3.46 -16.27 -5.26
C SER A 74 3.68 -17.13 -4.00
N LEU A 75 4.93 -17.54 -3.76
CA LEU A 75 5.31 -18.35 -2.59
C LEU A 75 5.08 -17.57 -1.31
N LEU A 76 4.35 -18.17 -0.38
CA LEU A 76 3.99 -17.56 0.89
C LEU A 76 5.19 -17.56 1.85
N HIS A 77 5.65 -16.37 2.22
CA HIS A 77 6.66 -16.17 3.25
C HIS A 77 6.06 -15.39 4.41
N VAL A 78 6.34 -15.85 5.62
CA VAL A 78 5.98 -15.15 6.86
C VAL A 78 7.26 -14.81 7.61
N TYR A 79 7.30 -13.61 8.19
CA TYR A 79 8.42 -13.19 9.01
C TYR A 79 8.37 -13.90 10.36
N SER A 80 9.47 -14.56 10.74
CA SER A 80 9.60 -15.19 12.05
C SER A 80 10.45 -14.32 12.96
N SER A 81 9.85 -13.83 14.06
CA SER A 81 10.55 -13.08 15.10
C SER A 81 11.64 -13.93 15.77
N ALA A 82 11.35 -15.20 16.06
CA ALA A 82 12.28 -16.14 16.70
C ALA A 82 13.54 -16.40 15.87
N GLU A 83 13.40 -16.41 14.54
CA GLU A 83 14.51 -16.68 13.60
C GLU A 83 15.08 -15.40 12.97
N ASN A 84 14.43 -14.26 13.19
CA ASN A 84 14.74 -12.97 12.60
C ASN A 84 14.91 -13.01 11.07
N GLN A 85 14.08 -13.80 10.38
CA GLN A 85 14.16 -14.01 8.94
C GLN A 85 12.81 -14.37 8.33
N TRP A 86 12.71 -14.15 7.01
CA TRP A 86 11.55 -14.55 6.22
C TRP A 86 11.63 -16.03 5.85
N LEU A 87 10.66 -16.81 6.31
CA LEU A 87 10.64 -18.24 6.07
C LEU A 87 9.46 -18.66 5.20
N PRO A 88 9.65 -19.63 4.29
CA PRO A 88 8.55 -20.19 3.52
C PRO A 88 7.67 -21.08 4.40
N VAL A 89 6.38 -21.16 4.08
CA VAL A 89 5.42 -21.98 4.82
C VAL A 89 5.33 -23.38 4.21
N CYS A 90 5.47 -24.41 5.05
CA CYS A 90 5.46 -25.82 4.65
C CYS A 90 4.03 -26.32 4.43
N SER A 91 3.85 -27.21 3.45
CA SER A 91 2.53 -27.76 3.07
C SER A 91 1.96 -28.78 4.06
N SER A 92 2.71 -29.23 5.06
CA SER A 92 2.39 -30.46 5.83
C SER A 92 1.09 -30.39 6.63
N ALA A 93 0.77 -29.22 7.18
CA ALA A 93 -0.41 -28.97 8.01
C ALA A 93 -1.20 -27.74 7.53
N TRP A 94 -1.00 -27.35 6.27
CA TRP A 94 -1.68 -26.21 5.68
C TRP A 94 -3.00 -26.63 5.04
N ASP A 95 -4.06 -25.87 5.25
CA ASP A 95 -5.38 -26.12 4.68
C ASP A 95 -5.97 -24.84 4.05
N GLU A 96 -7.15 -24.98 3.43
CA GLU A 96 -7.86 -23.87 2.80
C GLU A 96 -8.34 -22.82 3.82
N SER A 97 -8.56 -23.22 5.08
CA SER A 97 -8.98 -22.31 6.14
C SER A 97 -7.87 -21.30 6.47
N PHE A 98 -6.62 -21.76 6.56
CA PHE A 98 -5.44 -20.91 6.73
C PHE A 98 -5.19 -20.03 5.51
N SER A 99 -5.40 -20.53 4.29
CA SER A 99 -5.35 -19.71 3.08
C SER A 99 -6.33 -18.54 3.14
N ARG A 100 -7.61 -18.81 3.44
CA ARG A 100 -8.64 -17.77 3.57
C ARG A 100 -8.30 -16.78 4.68
N LYS A 101 -7.89 -17.27 5.85
CA LYS A 101 -7.53 -16.46 7.01
C LYS A 101 -6.35 -15.52 6.71
N THR A 102 -5.31 -16.04 6.07
CA THR A 102 -4.13 -15.26 5.66
C THR A 102 -4.53 -14.15 4.68
N CYS A 103 -5.37 -14.46 3.69
CA CYS A 103 -5.85 -13.46 2.75
C CYS A 103 -6.76 -12.41 3.40
N GLN A 104 -7.62 -12.80 4.34
CA GLN A 104 -8.47 -11.90 5.12
C GLN A 104 -7.66 -10.97 6.01
N GLN A 105 -6.58 -11.46 6.62
CA GLN A 105 -5.66 -10.65 7.39
C GLN A 105 -4.97 -9.57 6.53
N LEU A 106 -4.73 -9.87 5.25
CA LEU A 106 -4.20 -8.92 4.26
C LEU A 106 -5.28 -7.97 3.69
N GLY A 107 -6.54 -8.09 4.10
CA GLY A 107 -7.64 -7.25 3.62
C GLY A 107 -8.37 -7.76 2.38
N PHE A 108 -8.07 -8.97 1.90
CA PHE A 108 -8.81 -9.63 0.82
C PHE A 108 -10.04 -10.37 1.35
N GLN A 109 -11.09 -10.52 0.54
CA GLN A 109 -12.29 -11.23 0.98
C GLN A 109 -12.08 -12.73 1.20
N ASN A 110 -11.29 -13.37 0.32
CA ASN A 110 -11.03 -14.80 0.35
C ASN A 110 -9.70 -15.14 -0.36
N ALA A 111 -9.23 -16.38 -0.25
CA ALA A 111 -8.16 -16.91 -1.10
C ALA A 111 -8.72 -17.28 -2.49
N SER A 112 -8.01 -16.88 -3.54
CA SER A 112 -8.37 -17.22 -4.92
C SER A 112 -7.81 -18.58 -5.35
N GLN A 113 -6.58 -18.89 -4.96
CA GLN A 113 -5.90 -20.13 -5.35
C GLN A 113 -4.83 -20.48 -4.32
N THR A 114 -4.73 -21.76 -3.96
CA THR A 114 -3.66 -22.31 -3.12
C THR A 114 -3.02 -23.48 -3.84
N GLU A 115 -1.70 -23.47 -3.97
CA GLU A 115 -0.92 -24.53 -4.62
C GLU A 115 0.25 -24.96 -3.72
N TYR A 116 0.79 -26.16 -3.98
CA TYR A 116 1.90 -26.72 -3.21
C TYR A 116 3.08 -27.02 -4.12
N ILE A 117 4.09 -26.17 -4.06
CA ILE A 117 5.19 -26.18 -5.01
C ILE A 117 6.40 -26.89 -4.39
N PRO A 118 6.97 -27.89 -5.08
CA PRO A 118 8.19 -28.55 -4.60
C PRO A 118 9.38 -27.60 -4.76
N LEU A 119 10.04 -27.27 -3.65
CA LEU A 119 11.26 -26.45 -3.68
C LEU A 119 12.42 -27.17 -2.99
N ARG A 120 13.59 -27.08 -3.60
CA ARG A 120 14.85 -27.56 -3.00
C ARG A 120 15.45 -26.47 -2.11
N VAL A 121 14.70 -26.01 -1.13
CA VAL A 121 15.21 -25.07 -0.12
C VAL A 121 15.84 -25.90 1.00
N SER A 122 17.16 -25.77 1.16
CA SER A 122 17.85 -26.22 2.38
C SER A 122 17.73 -25.10 3.40
N GLY A 123 16.96 -25.31 4.46
CA GLY A 123 16.76 -24.29 5.48
C GLY A 123 15.62 -24.60 6.43
N LYS A 124 15.35 -23.64 7.31
CA LYS A 124 14.17 -23.64 8.17
C LYS A 124 12.93 -23.26 7.36
N SER A 125 11.79 -23.73 7.83
CA SER A 125 10.47 -23.43 7.29
C SER A 125 9.51 -23.13 8.43
N LEU A 126 8.33 -22.63 8.11
CA LEU A 126 7.25 -22.48 9.08
C LEU A 126 6.22 -23.58 8.89
N THR A 127 5.81 -24.22 9.98
CA THR A 127 4.71 -25.20 9.98
C THR A 127 3.63 -24.72 10.92
N VAL A 128 2.38 -24.98 10.54
CA VAL A 128 1.22 -24.75 11.40
C VAL A 128 1.29 -25.68 12.61
N THR A 129 1.18 -25.10 13.80
CA THR A 129 1.21 -25.85 15.07
C THR A 129 -0.13 -25.80 15.77
N ASP A 130 -0.71 -24.61 15.87
CA ASP A 130 -2.01 -24.36 16.50
C ASP A 130 -2.81 -23.36 15.67
N GLU A 131 -4.14 -23.36 15.82
CA GLU A 131 -4.99 -22.34 15.21
C GLU A 131 -5.14 -21.13 16.17
N ARG A 132 -4.60 -19.98 15.78
CA ARG A 132 -4.68 -18.70 16.52
C ARG A 132 -5.28 -17.60 15.66
N GLU A 133 -5.61 -16.44 16.22
CA GLU A 133 -6.28 -15.35 15.47
C GLU A 133 -5.47 -14.87 14.26
N THR A 134 -4.15 -14.75 14.42
CA THR A 134 -3.23 -14.34 13.35
C THR A 134 -2.43 -15.51 12.81
N ILE A 135 -1.98 -15.40 11.57
CA ILE A 135 -1.16 -16.46 10.97
C ILE A 135 0.22 -16.54 11.63
N GLN A 136 0.79 -15.42 12.08
CA GLN A 136 2.09 -15.35 12.75
C GLN A 136 2.12 -16.24 14.00
N GLN A 137 1.07 -16.19 14.82
CA GLN A 137 0.95 -16.99 16.05
C GLN A 137 0.68 -18.48 15.81
N SER A 138 0.12 -18.81 14.65
CA SER A 138 -0.22 -20.18 14.29
C SER A 138 0.99 -20.98 13.79
N LEU A 139 2.10 -20.28 13.50
CA LEU A 139 3.28 -20.83 12.84
C LEU A 139 4.47 -20.96 13.79
N ASN A 140 5.19 -22.06 13.67
CA ASN A 140 6.47 -22.27 14.37
C ASN A 140 7.57 -22.71 13.41
N SER A 141 8.82 -22.39 13.75
CA SER A 141 9.99 -22.79 12.96
C SER A 141 10.23 -24.28 13.06
N SER A 142 10.36 -24.93 11.90
CA SER A 142 10.52 -26.37 11.74
C SER A 142 11.35 -26.68 10.50
N GLN A 143 11.55 -27.98 10.22
CA GLN A 143 12.05 -28.46 8.93
C GLN A 143 10.91 -29.07 8.10
N CYS A 144 10.78 -28.67 6.84
CA CYS A 144 9.71 -29.15 5.97
C CYS A 144 10.07 -30.52 5.34
N LEU A 145 9.61 -31.60 5.97
CA LEU A 145 9.89 -32.97 5.49
C LEU A 145 9.21 -33.30 4.15
N THR A 146 8.12 -32.60 3.79
CA THR A 146 7.41 -32.82 2.52
C THR A 146 8.15 -32.24 1.32
N GLY A 147 9.07 -31.29 1.54
CA GLY A 147 9.75 -30.53 0.47
C GLY A 147 8.80 -29.68 -0.40
N LYS A 148 7.56 -29.48 0.04
CA LYS A 148 6.53 -28.70 -0.66
C LYS A 148 6.13 -27.51 0.18
N TYR A 149 5.99 -26.37 -0.47
CA TYR A 149 5.71 -25.09 0.17
C TYR A 149 4.44 -24.46 -0.39
N VAL A 150 3.80 -23.64 0.42
CA VAL A 150 2.53 -23.00 0.10
C VAL A 150 2.77 -21.86 -0.90
N SER A 151 2.12 -21.95 -2.05
CA SER A 151 1.87 -20.84 -2.95
C SER A 151 0.43 -20.37 -2.74
N LEU A 152 0.23 -19.08 -2.48
CA LEU A 152 -1.06 -18.52 -2.15
C LEU A 152 -1.33 -17.27 -2.99
N ARG A 153 -2.50 -17.23 -3.62
CA ARG A 153 -3.01 -16.07 -4.36
C ARG A 153 -4.30 -15.62 -3.72
N CYS A 154 -4.34 -14.41 -3.19
CA CYS A 154 -5.52 -13.85 -2.52
C CYS A 154 -6.51 -13.18 -3.48
N THR A 155 -6.09 -12.84 -4.70
CA THR A 155 -6.96 -12.21 -5.69
C THR A 155 -6.52 -12.52 -7.11
N THR A 156 -7.44 -12.42 -8.05
CA THR A 156 -7.15 -12.34 -9.48
C THR A 156 -7.06 -10.87 -9.88
N CYS A 157 -5.84 -10.32 -9.90
CA CYS A 157 -5.58 -8.94 -10.31
C CYS A 157 -4.84 -8.86 -11.66
N GLY A 158 -4.84 -7.68 -12.28
CA GLY A 158 -4.03 -7.41 -13.48
C GLY A 158 -4.49 -8.09 -14.77
N GLN A 159 -5.67 -8.71 -14.80
CA GLN A 159 -6.22 -9.28 -16.04
C GLN A 159 -6.66 -8.18 -17.00
N ARG A 160 -5.84 -7.94 -18.03
CA ARG A 160 -6.09 -6.91 -19.04
C ARG A 160 -6.53 -7.51 -20.37
N ILE A 161 -7.51 -6.88 -21.00
CA ILE A 161 -7.71 -6.98 -22.45
C ILE A 161 -6.72 -6.01 -23.10
N SER A 162 -5.69 -6.55 -23.78
CA SER A 162 -4.60 -5.77 -24.38
C SER A 162 -5.12 -4.70 -25.37
N GLY A 163 -4.43 -3.55 -25.45
CA GLY A 163 -4.72 -2.51 -26.44
C GLY A 163 -4.26 -1.11 -26.03
N ARG A 164 -3.59 -0.39 -26.94
CA ARG A 164 -3.27 1.04 -26.80
C ARG A 164 -4.53 1.87 -27.07
N ILE A 165 -4.83 2.84 -26.22
CA ILE A 165 -5.94 3.77 -26.46
C ILE A 165 -5.45 4.85 -27.43
N ILE A 166 -5.98 4.86 -28.66
CA ILE A 166 -5.82 5.95 -29.64
C ILE A 166 -7.24 6.34 -30.06
N GLY A 167 -7.64 7.60 -29.83
CA GLY A 167 -9.03 8.04 -30.09
C GLY A 167 -10.06 7.33 -29.19
N GLY A 168 -9.77 7.23 -27.89
CA GLY A 168 -10.56 6.46 -26.93
C GLY A 168 -12.05 6.82 -26.88
N LYS A 169 -12.85 5.90 -26.33
CA LYS A 169 -14.28 6.06 -26.08
C LYS A 169 -14.58 5.81 -24.62
N GLU A 170 -15.74 6.29 -24.17
CA GLU A 170 -16.25 6.03 -22.83
C GLU A 170 -16.25 4.53 -22.51
N THR A 171 -15.89 4.19 -21.28
CA THR A 171 -15.74 2.81 -20.81
C THR A 171 -16.92 2.40 -19.95
N SER A 172 -17.17 1.09 -19.82
CA SER A 172 -18.10 0.57 -18.82
C SER A 172 -17.45 0.52 -17.43
N VAL A 173 -18.28 0.61 -16.38
CA VAL A 173 -17.88 0.72 -14.96
C VAL A 173 -16.91 -0.37 -14.51
N ASN A 174 -17.03 -1.60 -15.02
CA ASN A 174 -16.23 -2.74 -14.55
C ASN A 174 -15.04 -3.08 -15.46
N LYS A 175 -14.77 -2.28 -16.49
CA LYS A 175 -13.71 -2.61 -17.47
C LYS A 175 -12.30 -2.35 -16.94
N TRP A 176 -12.17 -1.39 -16.04
CA TRP A 176 -10.89 -0.99 -15.44
C TRP A 176 -11.08 -0.87 -13.92
N PRO A 177 -11.31 -2.00 -13.22
CA PRO A 177 -11.74 -1.98 -11.82
C PRO A 177 -10.70 -1.40 -10.86
N TRP A 178 -9.43 -1.34 -11.27
CA TRP A 178 -8.35 -0.73 -10.50
C TRP A 178 -8.20 0.78 -10.73
N GLN A 179 -8.88 1.37 -11.72
CA GLN A 179 -8.76 2.81 -12.00
C GLN A 179 -9.46 3.63 -10.91
N VAL A 180 -8.74 4.58 -10.31
CA VAL A 180 -9.31 5.50 -9.32
C VAL A 180 -9.12 6.96 -9.70
N SER A 181 -9.98 7.81 -9.14
CA SER A 181 -9.90 9.27 -9.16
C SER A 181 -9.42 9.73 -7.79
N VAL A 182 -8.20 10.27 -7.74
CA VAL A 182 -7.66 10.91 -6.54
C VAL A 182 -8.23 12.32 -6.47
N GLN A 183 -8.88 12.66 -5.36
CA GLN A 183 -9.60 13.92 -5.19
C GLN A 183 -9.07 14.72 -4.00
N TYR A 184 -9.07 16.05 -4.14
CA TYR A 184 -8.89 16.99 -3.05
C TYR A 184 -10.20 17.76 -2.85
N GLY A 185 -10.91 17.44 -1.77
CA GLY A 185 -12.31 17.85 -1.62
C GLY A 185 -13.17 17.25 -2.76
N PRO A 186 -14.03 18.04 -3.43
CA PRO A 186 -14.86 17.55 -4.53
C PRO A 186 -14.15 17.55 -5.90
N ILE A 187 -12.86 17.89 -5.95
CA ILE A 187 -12.13 18.14 -7.22
C ILE A 187 -11.19 16.97 -7.52
N HIS A 188 -11.27 16.43 -8.74
CA HIS A 188 -10.30 15.46 -9.26
C HIS A 188 -8.95 16.14 -9.51
N ILE A 189 -7.87 15.55 -8.99
CA ILE A 189 -6.51 16.07 -9.16
C ILE A 189 -5.62 15.12 -9.98
N CYS A 190 -5.72 13.80 -9.75
CA CYS A 190 -4.87 12.81 -10.41
C CYS A 190 -5.61 11.46 -10.56
N GLY A 191 -5.10 10.62 -11.46
CA GLY A 191 -5.45 9.20 -11.50
C GLY A 191 -4.68 8.38 -10.47
N GLY A 192 -5.14 7.16 -10.22
CA GLY A 192 -4.38 6.16 -9.46
C GLY A 192 -4.79 4.75 -9.88
N THR A 193 -4.04 3.76 -9.39
CA THR A 193 -4.30 2.34 -9.59
C THR A 193 -4.37 1.65 -8.23
N ILE A 194 -5.47 0.95 -7.94
CA ILE A 194 -5.56 0.07 -6.77
C ILE A 194 -4.56 -1.08 -6.96
N ILE A 195 -3.61 -1.19 -6.04
CA ILE A 195 -2.62 -2.28 -6.02
C ILE A 195 -2.86 -3.24 -4.85
N ASP A 196 -3.57 -2.79 -3.82
CA ASP A 196 -3.93 -3.59 -2.65
C ASP A 196 -5.20 -3.03 -1.99
N ALA A 197 -5.79 -3.74 -1.02
CA ALA A 197 -7.00 -3.38 -0.30
C ALA A 197 -6.94 -1.99 0.36
N GLN A 198 -5.74 -1.56 0.77
CA GLN A 198 -5.51 -0.26 1.42
C GLN A 198 -4.55 0.65 0.64
N TRP A 199 -4.11 0.23 -0.54
CA TRP A 199 -3.05 0.91 -1.27
C TRP A 199 -3.45 1.27 -2.68
N VAL A 200 -3.33 2.57 -2.99
CA VAL A 200 -3.42 3.13 -4.33
C VAL A 200 -2.03 3.59 -4.74
N LEU A 201 -1.57 3.12 -5.90
CA LEU A 201 -0.38 3.64 -6.57
C LEU A 201 -0.75 4.85 -7.43
N THR A 202 -0.04 5.96 -7.25
CA THR A 202 -0.19 7.17 -8.06
C THR A 202 1.17 7.82 -8.30
N ALA A 203 1.22 8.85 -9.14
CA ALA A 203 2.42 9.64 -9.35
C ALA A 203 2.60 10.65 -8.21
N ALA A 204 3.84 10.92 -7.82
CA ALA A 204 4.15 11.84 -6.73
C ALA A 204 4.04 13.35 -7.10
N HIS A 205 3.87 13.69 -8.38
CA HIS A 205 3.94 15.06 -8.90
C HIS A 205 2.57 15.69 -9.15
#